data_AF-A0A2W7PKE8-F1
#
_entry.id   AF-A0A2W7PKE8-F1
#
_cell.length_a   1.000
_cell.length_b   1.000
_cell.length_c   1.000
_cell.angle_alpha   90.00
_cell.angle_beta   90.00
_cell.angle_gamma   90.00
#
_symmetry.space_group_name_H-M   'P 1'
#
loop_
_entity.id
_entity.type
_entity.pdbx_description
1 polymer ?
#
loop_
_entity_poly.entity_id
_entity_poly.type
_entity_poly.pdbx_seq_one_letter_code
_entity_poly.pdbx_strand_id
1 'polypeptide(L)' 'MDLYIGFDVSLASTAMCGLSEKGKLVKETSAPSEPEDLVKMLNALPGRVVAVGLE' A
#
# COMPACT_ATOMS: atom_id res chain seq x y z
N MET A 1 6.76 7.88 -10.92
CA MET A 1 7.05 8.14 -9.50
C MET A 1 7.21 6.79 -8.85
N ASP A 2 8.31 6.60 -8.14
CA ASP A 2 8.55 5.39 -7.38
C ASP A 2 7.86 5.49 -6.02
N LEU A 3 7.20 4.40 -5.64
CA LEU A 3 6.41 4.27 -4.44
C LEU A 3 6.95 3.15 -3.56
N TYR A 4 7.00 3.43 -2.27
CA TYR A 4 7.38 2.50 -1.22
C TYR A 4 6.15 2.26 -0.36
N ILE A 5 5.74 1.01 -0.25
CA ILE A 5 4.49 0.64 0.38
C ILE A 5 4.77 0.07 1.77
N GLY A 6 4.07 0.58 2.77
CA GLY A 6 3.96 -0.06 4.08
C GLY A 6 2.58 -0.69 4.21
N PHE A 7 2.53 -1.97 4.53
CA PHE A 7 1.32 -2.65 4.97
C PHE A 7 1.36 -2.88 6.47
N ASP A 8 0.24 -2.56 7.12
CA ASP A 8 -0.08 -2.94 8.49
C ASP A 8 -1.28 -3.90 8.40
N VAL A 9 -1.03 -5.18 8.64
CA VAL A 9 -1.99 -6.26 8.37
C VAL A 9 -2.67 -6.71 9.65
N SER A 10 -4.00 -6.77 9.61
CA SER A 10 -4.80 -7.45 10.61
C SER A 10 -5.64 -8.57 10.00
N LEU A 11 -6.32 -9.34 10.84
CA LEU A 11 -7.18 -10.45 10.41
C LEU A 11 -8.31 -9.99 9.47
N ALA A 12 -8.90 -8.82 9.72
CA ALA A 12 -10.09 -8.36 9.00
C ALA A 12 -9.76 -7.33 7.92
N SER A 13 -8.76 -6.49 8.15
CA SER A 13 -8.39 -5.40 7.26
C SER A 13 -6.90 -5.17 7.20
N THR A 14 -6.41 -4.76 6.04
CA THR A 14 -5.04 -4.32 5.82
C THR A 14 -5.05 -2.81 5.58
N ALA A 15 -4.29 -2.08 6.37
CA ALA A 15 -3.99 -0.68 6.12
C ALA A 15 -2.73 -0.56 5.26
N MET A 16 -2.70 0.46 4.40
CA MET A 16 -1.59 0.73 3.51
C MET A 16 -1.24 2.20 3.48
N CYS A 17 0.06 2.50 3.57
CA CYS A 17 0.61 3.79 3.20
C CYS A 17 1.56 3.66 1.99
N GLY A 18 1.42 4.59 1.04
CA GLY A 18 2.33 4.75 -0.09
C GLY A 18 3.18 5.99 0.12
N LEU A 19 4.50 5.81 0.16
CA LEU A 19 5.50 6.87 0.34
C LEU A 19 6.26 7.11 -0.97
N SER A 20 6.62 8.37 -1.22
CA SER A 20 7.61 8.71 -2.26
C SER A 20 9.03 8.35 -1.82
N GLU A 21 9.98 8.39 -2.75
CA GLU A 21 11.42 8.22 -2.49
C GLU A 21 11.98 9.06 -1.32
N LYS A 22 11.38 10.22 -1.05
CA LYS A 22 11.80 11.12 0.05
C LYS A 22 11.10 10.82 1.38
N GLY A 23 10.39 9.69 1.48
CA GLY A 23 9.59 9.32 2.65
C GLY A 23 8.31 10.15 2.84
N LYS A 24 7.94 11.01 1.88
CA LYS A 24 6.70 11.79 1.96
C LYS A 24 5.51 10.90 1.64
N LEU A 25 4.48 10.96 2.48
CA LEU A 25 3.19 10.32 2.25
C LEU A 25 2.53 10.80 0.95
N VAL A 26 2.20 9.86 0.08
CA VAL A 26 1.51 10.08 -1.20
C VAL A 26 0.05 9.62 -1.11
N LYS A 27 -0.20 8.48 -0.47
CA LYS A 27 -1.52 7.87 -0.37
C LYS A 27 -1.63 7.05 0.92
N GLU A 28 -2.80 7.09 1.54
CA GLU A 28 -3.20 6.14 2.58
C GLU A 28 -4.56 5.57 2.22
N THR A 29 -4.75 4.29 2.54
CA THR A 29 -6.01 3.59 2.31
C THR A 29 -6.04 2.30 3.12
N SER A 30 -7.21 1.68 3.23
CA SER A 30 -7.38 0.37 3.84
C SER A 30 -8.37 -0.44 3.01
N ALA A 31 -8.22 -1.75 3.07
CA ALA A 31 -9.05 -2.72 2.38
C ALA A 31 -9.25 -3.96 3.26
N PRO A 32 -10.27 -4.79 3.00
CA PRO A 32 -10.34 -6.14 3.57
C PRO A 32 -9.04 -6.91 3.30
N SER A 33 -8.65 -7.79 4.22
CA SER A 33 -7.44 -8.62 4.09
C SER A 33 -7.61 -9.78 3.08
N GLU A 34 -8.38 -9.56 2.03
CA GLU A 34 -8.62 -10.52 0.95
C GLU A 34 -7.70 -10.20 -0.24
N PRO A 35 -7.08 -11.20 -0.89
CA PRO A 35 -6.09 -10.99 -1.96
C PRO A 35 -6.58 -10.08 -3.09
N GLU A 36 -7.84 -10.25 -3.50
CA GLU A 36 -8.50 -9.49 -4.56
C GLU A 36 -8.53 -7.99 -4.24
N ASP A 37 -8.84 -7.65 -2.99
CA ASP A 37 -8.96 -6.27 -2.55
C ASP A 37 -7.58 -5.63 -2.39
N LEU A 38 -6.58 -6.38 -1.93
CA LEU A 38 -5.18 -5.92 -1.88
C LEU A 38 -4.63 -5.62 -3.29
N VAL A 39 -4.93 -6.48 -4.28
CA VAL A 39 -4.52 -6.27 -5.67
C VAL A 39 -5.19 -5.02 -6.26
N LYS A 40 -6.50 -4.82 -6.04
CA LYS A 40 -7.19 -3.60 -6.47
C LYS A 40 -6.58 -2.36 -5.82
N MET A 41 -6.30 -2.44 -4.53
CA MET A 41 -5.72 -1.35 -3.75
C MET A 41 -4.32 -0.95 -4.28
N LEU A 42 -3.46 -1.93 -4.58
CA LEU A 42 -2.14 -1.69 -5.18
C LEU A 42 -2.24 -1.13 -6.60
N ASN A 43 -3.15 -1.65 -7.43
CA ASN A 43 -3.37 -1.19 -8.80
C ASN A 43 -3.95 0.24 -8.88
N ALA A 44 -4.58 0.73 -7.81
CA ALA A 44 -5.10 2.09 -7.73
C ALA A 44 -4.02 3.16 -7.46
N LEU A 45 -2.77 2.74 -7.20
CA LEU A 45 -1.68 3.66 -6.89
C LEU A 45 -1.13 4.35 -8.16
N PRO A 46 -0.91 5.69 -8.13
CA PRO A 46 -0.34 6.42 -9.24
C PRO A 46 1.19 6.29 -9.21
N GLY A 47 1.74 5.21 -9.76
CA GLY A 47 3.18 5.06 -9.88
C GLY A 47 3.67 3.63 -9.99
N ARG A 48 4.98 3.46 -9.87
CA ARG A 48 5.64 2.16 -9.82
C ARG A 48 5.91 1.81 -8.37
N VAL A 49 5.38 0.69 -7.90
CA VAL A 49 5.75 0.13 -6.60
C VAL A 49 7.15 -0.46 -6.70
N VAL A 50 8.08 0.02 -5.88
CA VAL A 50 9.49 -0.41 -5.87
C VAL A 50 9.78 -1.37 -4.73
N ALA A 51 9.15 -1.16 -3.58
CA ALA A 51 9.27 -2.02 -2.41
C ALA A 51 7.97 -2.07 -1.63
N VAL A 52 7.76 -3.19 -0.94
CA VAL A 52 6.64 -3.42 -0.03
C VAL A 52 7.21 -3.95 1.28
N GLY A 53 6.95 -3.22 2.37
CA GLY A 53 7.17 -3.67 3.74
C GLY A 53 5.86 -4.20 4.33
N LEU A 54 5.96 -5.23 5.16
CA LEU A 54 4.84 -5.90 5.81
C LEU A 54 5.09 -5.91 7.31
N GLU A 55 4.18 -5.29 8.06
CA GLU A 55 4.07 -5.37 9.52
C GLU A 55 2.91 -6.29 9.90
#